data_AF-A0A430FRX6-F1
#
_entry.id   AF-A0A430FRX6-F1
#
_cell.length_a   1.000
_cell.length_b   1.000
_cell.length_c   1.000
_cell.angle_alpha   90.00
_cell.angle_beta   90.00
_cell.angle_gamma   90.00
#
_symmetry.space_group_name_H-M   'P 1'
#
loop_
_entity.id
_entity.type
_entity.pdbx_description
1 polymer ?
#
loop_
_entity_poly.entity_id
_entity_poly.type
_entity_poly.pdbx_seq_one_letter_code
_entity_poly.pdbx_strand_id
1 'polypeptide(L)'
;MITNNHMRRFHWIPIIASILVILCCASAATVPNAYAGQKSLTTREQASIALHQQAGIGTDIHNRDEANLDGTNLDEVNLDEIDPSTLDLSDVNATQTGYWGGVYWFYVRNTQKQTYSLYIALDHETVVDKNPGIFLEGNDKERIIKQEMTQAVFCNNIYISEPNQLEHMFDGAVRLHSVSNLGKLHFDYLAPDVQYVSFAYMFARTNLTRANFKPVDLSRFDTCRDPMYMGACGINAEGMYAGSTIETLKDFRLPYHLIYNMDSMFANMRRLKHAILNNCESTPLFSVTASARSMFKADIVLEDVVWQQRMPNLKYIDSAFEYCNLLKQVNLDAMQSLKIQNAQRLFVGCNHLEEVSLQNYPEKSEGIVDAFAMYNTSPVRKLTVSKRTLSLAYGLRNKTYKYETLPYVRNTSVMWEAKGKQQNWAAWATDRSLFDRENVTFTRVGK
;
A
#
# COMPACT_ATOMS: atom_id res chain seq x y z
N MET A 1 32.85 17.30 51.19
CA MET A 1 33.77 18.46 51.15
C MET A 1 35.19 17.95 51.33
N ILE A 2 36.06 18.16 50.34
CA ILE A 2 37.54 18.29 50.42
C ILE A 2 37.99 18.75 49.01
N THR A 3 39.05 19.53 48.94
CA THR A 3 39.36 20.45 47.83
C THR A 3 40.45 19.97 46.87
N ASN A 4 40.47 20.55 45.66
CA ASN A 4 41.54 20.43 44.67
C ASN A 4 42.91 20.88 45.23
N ASN A 5 43.98 20.15 44.86
CA ASN A 5 45.09 20.66 44.02
C ASN A 5 46.31 19.72 44.05
N HIS A 6 46.85 19.35 42.87
CA HIS A 6 48.11 19.92 42.36
C HIS A 6 48.53 19.38 40.97
N MET A 7 49.09 20.28 40.15
CA MET A 7 49.68 20.01 38.82
C MET A 7 51.14 19.55 38.88
N ARG A 8 51.59 18.83 37.83
CA ARG A 8 52.81 19.05 37.00
C ARG A 8 52.83 17.99 35.87
N ARG A 9 52.70 18.31 34.57
CA ARG A 9 53.52 19.12 33.60
C ARG A 9 54.71 18.36 32.96
N PHE A 10 54.55 18.04 31.67
CA PHE A 10 55.52 18.06 30.54
C PHE A 10 54.64 18.14 29.27
N HIS A 11 54.55 19.18 28.43
CA HIS A 11 55.51 19.95 27.59
C HIS A 11 56.08 19.15 26.40
N TRP A 12 55.46 19.23 25.20
CA TRP A 12 55.76 20.11 24.02
C TRP A 12 56.72 19.39 23.02
N ILE A 13 56.67 19.47 21.68
CA ILE A 13 56.01 20.36 20.68
C ILE A 13 55.80 19.59 19.31
N PRO A 14 55.02 20.10 18.31
CA PRO A 14 54.73 19.43 17.02
C PRO A 14 55.46 20.03 15.79
N ILE A 15 55.30 19.42 14.59
CA ILE A 15 55.68 19.92 13.23
C ILE A 15 55.19 18.87 12.18
N ILE A 16 54.72 19.13 10.94
CA ILE A 16 54.18 20.31 10.21
C ILE A 16 53.18 19.79 9.10
N ALA A 17 52.40 20.66 8.43
CA ALA A 17 51.46 20.30 7.35
C ALA A 17 52.01 20.53 5.92
N SER A 18 51.32 20.04 4.87
CA SER A 18 51.26 20.69 3.53
C SER A 18 50.08 20.22 2.67
N ILE A 19 49.49 21.17 1.95
CA ILE A 19 48.42 21.03 0.94
C ILE A 19 49.06 21.26 -0.43
N LEU A 20 48.61 20.57 -1.49
CA LEU A 20 48.54 21.20 -2.82
C LEU A 20 47.44 20.57 -3.69
N VAL A 21 46.77 21.41 -4.48
CA VAL A 21 45.74 21.10 -5.49
C VAL A 21 46.33 21.40 -6.87
N ILE A 22 45.91 20.70 -7.94
CA ILE A 22 45.66 21.26 -9.30
C ILE A 22 44.99 20.20 -10.22
N LEU A 23 44.16 20.67 -11.16
CA LEU A 23 43.32 19.91 -12.09
C LEU A 23 44.11 19.35 -13.31
N CYS A 24 43.60 18.30 -13.97
CA CYS A 24 42.92 18.46 -15.28
C CYS A 24 42.42 17.14 -15.96
N CYS A 25 41.20 17.23 -16.50
CA CYS A 25 40.63 16.64 -17.72
C CYS A 25 40.84 15.16 -18.15
N ALA A 26 39.68 14.48 -18.27
CA ALA A 26 39.24 13.65 -19.41
C ALA A 26 39.97 12.34 -19.80
N SER A 27 39.26 11.22 -19.67
CA SER A 27 38.83 10.38 -20.81
C SER A 27 37.86 9.28 -20.35
N ALA A 28 37.20 8.63 -21.31
CA ALA A 28 36.12 7.67 -21.06
C ALA A 28 36.59 6.22 -20.87
N ALA A 29 35.63 5.39 -20.47
CA ALA A 29 35.51 3.94 -20.67
C ALA A 29 35.89 2.96 -19.54
N THR A 30 34.97 2.00 -19.38
CA THR A 30 35.09 0.65 -18.79
C THR A 30 35.17 0.46 -17.27
N VAL A 31 34.25 -0.40 -16.82
CA VAL A 31 34.01 -0.91 -15.45
C VAL A 31 35.00 -2.03 -15.13
N PRO A 32 35.33 -2.28 -13.84
CA PRO A 32 35.05 -3.63 -13.32
C PRO A 32 34.32 -3.64 -11.97
N ASN A 33 33.39 -4.59 -11.82
CA ASN A 33 32.72 -4.94 -10.57
C ASN A 33 33.71 -5.38 -9.49
N ALA A 34 33.57 -4.84 -8.27
CA ALA A 34 33.77 -5.60 -7.03
C ALA A 34 33.30 -4.81 -5.80
N TYR A 35 32.19 -5.23 -5.18
CA TYR A 35 32.10 -5.22 -3.72
C TYR A 35 31.26 -6.41 -3.24
N ALA A 36 31.95 -7.45 -2.78
CA ALA A 36 31.33 -8.61 -2.18
C ALA A 36 30.94 -8.31 -0.73
N GLY A 37 29.69 -8.59 -0.38
CA GLY A 37 29.12 -8.35 0.95
C GLY A 37 28.05 -9.37 1.32
N GLN A 38 28.21 -10.63 0.91
CA GLN A 38 27.26 -11.71 1.26
C GLN A 38 27.33 -12.00 2.76
N LYS A 39 26.32 -11.54 3.51
CA LYS A 39 25.95 -12.14 4.79
C LYS A 39 25.20 -13.44 4.49
N SER A 40 25.71 -14.57 4.97
CA SER A 40 25.05 -15.87 4.77
C SER A 40 23.72 -15.93 5.52
N LEU A 41 22.63 -16.19 4.78
CA LEU A 41 21.33 -16.53 5.36
C LEU A 41 21.46 -17.77 6.25
N THR A 42 20.69 -17.79 7.34
CA THR A 42 20.68 -18.91 8.28
C THR A 42 19.97 -20.12 7.68
N THR A 43 20.29 -21.32 8.19
CA THR A 43 19.68 -22.60 7.74
C THR A 43 18.14 -22.59 7.86
N ARG A 44 17.57 -21.72 8.69
CA ARG A 44 16.13 -21.56 8.90
C ARG A 44 15.46 -20.73 7.79
N GLU A 45 16.17 -19.80 7.17
CA GLU A 45 15.69 -18.98 6.05
C GLU A 45 15.74 -19.78 4.74
N GLN A 46 16.79 -20.59 4.54
CA GLN A 46 16.88 -21.53 3.40
C GLN A 46 15.77 -22.60 3.43
N ALA A 47 15.40 -23.10 4.62
CA ALA A 47 14.30 -24.06 4.78
C ALA A 47 12.92 -23.49 4.40
N SER A 48 12.71 -22.18 4.56
CA SER A 48 11.47 -21.51 4.12
C SER A 48 11.35 -21.42 2.60
N ILE A 49 12.47 -21.28 1.90
CA ILE A 49 12.51 -21.14 0.43
C ILE A 49 12.33 -22.51 -0.23
N ALA A 50 12.99 -23.55 0.31
CA ALA A 50 12.89 -24.91 -0.21
C ALA A 50 11.46 -25.51 -0.12
N LEU A 51 10.68 -25.13 0.91
CA LEU A 51 9.33 -25.68 1.12
C LEU A 51 8.33 -25.29 0.01
N HIS A 52 8.56 -24.19 -0.71
CA HIS A 52 7.70 -23.77 -1.83
C HIS A 52 7.99 -24.50 -3.15
N GLN A 53 9.08 -25.27 -3.26
CA GLN A 53 9.43 -26.00 -4.48
C GLN A 53 9.02 -27.48 -4.48
N GLN A 54 8.43 -28.00 -3.39
CA GLN A 54 8.03 -29.42 -3.28
C GLN A 54 6.53 -29.67 -3.02
N ALA A 55 5.69 -28.63 -3.01
CA ALA A 55 4.23 -28.77 -2.92
C ALA A 55 3.59 -29.02 -4.31
N GLY A 56 3.88 -30.18 -4.92
CA GLY A 56 3.31 -30.57 -6.21
C GLY A 56 1.84 -30.95 -6.12
N ILE A 57 0.93 -29.99 -6.31
CA ILE A 57 -0.51 -30.23 -6.54
C ILE A 57 -1.04 -29.26 -7.60
N GLY A 58 -1.39 -29.79 -8.79
CA GLY A 58 -2.40 -29.23 -9.69
C GLY A 58 -2.16 -27.84 -10.30
N THR A 59 -1.25 -27.75 -11.27
CA THR A 59 -1.24 -26.64 -12.24
C THR A 59 -2.31 -26.87 -13.31
N ASP A 60 -3.52 -26.36 -13.07
CA ASP A 60 -4.52 -26.11 -14.13
C ASP A 60 -5.51 -25.06 -13.61
N ILE A 61 -5.98 -24.17 -14.51
CA ILE A 61 -6.67 -22.90 -14.21
C ILE A 61 -5.69 -21.84 -13.62
N HIS A 62 -5.37 -20.70 -14.26
CA HIS A 62 -5.89 -20.08 -15.48
C HIS A 62 -4.78 -19.71 -16.46
N ASN A 63 -4.77 -20.33 -17.63
CA ASN A 63 -4.14 -19.77 -18.82
C ASN A 63 -5.15 -18.77 -19.43
N ARG A 64 -5.04 -17.50 -19.07
CA ARG A 64 -5.81 -16.37 -19.63
C ARG A 64 -4.92 -15.14 -19.70
N ASP A 65 -4.43 -14.88 -20.91
CA ASP A 65 -3.81 -13.62 -21.34
C ASP A 65 -2.79 -13.04 -20.34
N GLU A 66 -1.76 -13.84 -20.03
CA GLU A 66 -0.45 -13.27 -19.71
C GLU A 66 0.04 -12.50 -20.94
N ALA A 67 -0.32 -11.22 -21.01
CA ALA A 67 0.26 -10.26 -21.93
C ALA A 67 1.71 -9.97 -21.52
N ASN A 68 2.58 -10.94 -21.83
CA ASN A 68 4.03 -10.91 -21.92
C ASN A 68 4.71 -9.61 -21.41
N LEU A 69 4.81 -9.46 -20.08
CA LEU A 69 5.62 -8.43 -19.43
C LEU A 69 7.09 -8.87 -19.38
N ASP A 70 7.62 -9.25 -20.53
CA ASP A 70 9.01 -9.63 -20.72
C ASP A 70 9.87 -8.42 -21.08
N GLY A 71 10.83 -8.11 -20.22
CA GLY A 71 12.19 -7.71 -20.60
C GLY A 71 12.44 -6.41 -21.35
N THR A 72 11.43 -5.72 -21.89
CA THR A 72 11.64 -4.48 -22.66
C THR A 72 11.79 -3.27 -21.73
N ASN A 73 13.05 -2.97 -21.40
CA ASN A 73 13.48 -1.65 -20.94
C ASN A 73 13.32 -0.62 -22.09
N LEU A 74 12.07 -0.32 -22.43
CA LEU A 74 11.70 0.91 -23.10
C LEU A 74 11.69 1.99 -22.03
N ASP A 75 12.48 3.05 -22.22
CA ASP A 75 12.44 4.21 -21.35
C ASP A 75 11.00 4.73 -21.29
N GLU A 76 10.32 4.52 -20.15
CA GLU A 76 8.99 5.07 -19.90
C GLU A 76 9.11 6.59 -20.03
N VAL A 77 8.62 7.13 -21.16
CA VAL A 77 8.51 8.57 -21.36
C VAL A 77 7.84 9.16 -20.13
N ASN A 78 8.50 10.11 -19.48
CA ASN A 78 8.08 10.67 -18.20
C ASN A 78 6.89 11.61 -18.40
N LEU A 79 5.74 11.03 -18.73
CA LEU A 79 4.47 11.71 -19.04
C LEU A 79 3.84 12.40 -17.82
N ASP A 80 4.49 12.33 -16.66
CA ASP A 80 4.02 12.88 -15.38
C ASP A 80 4.75 14.19 -15.01
N GLU A 81 5.87 14.50 -15.67
CA GLU A 81 6.61 15.75 -15.50
C GLU A 81 6.19 16.81 -16.52
N ILE A 82 5.63 17.91 -16.01
CA ILE A 82 5.31 19.11 -16.77
C ILE A 82 6.34 20.17 -16.39
N ASP A 83 7.16 20.62 -17.34
CA ASP A 83 8.06 21.75 -17.14
C ASP A 83 7.25 23.05 -16.93
N PRO A 84 7.22 23.63 -15.71
CA PRO A 84 6.42 24.82 -15.44
C PRO A 84 6.91 26.07 -16.19
N SER A 85 8.16 26.07 -16.66
CA SER A 85 8.72 27.18 -17.44
C SER A 85 8.16 27.25 -18.87
N THR A 86 7.55 26.17 -19.36
CA THR A 86 6.91 26.08 -20.69
C THR A 86 5.43 26.49 -20.68
N LEU A 87 4.90 26.92 -19.52
CA LEU A 87 3.49 27.30 -19.37
C LEU A 87 3.19 28.62 -20.07
N ASP A 88 2.56 28.53 -21.23
CA ASP A 88 1.98 29.70 -21.90
C ASP A 88 0.72 30.19 -21.14
N LEU A 89 0.89 31.30 -20.43
CA LEU A 89 -0.17 31.99 -19.68
C LEU A 89 -0.77 33.19 -20.45
N SER A 90 -0.45 33.38 -21.74
CA SER A 90 -0.92 34.53 -22.51
C SER A 90 -2.42 34.47 -22.86
N ASP A 91 -2.98 33.27 -23.07
CA ASP A 91 -4.39 33.02 -23.44
C ASP A 91 -5.35 32.90 -22.22
N VAL A 92 -4.95 33.36 -21.03
CA VAL A 92 -5.73 33.12 -19.80
C VAL A 92 -6.88 34.13 -19.61
N ASN A 93 -8.09 33.70 -20.00
CA ASN A 93 -9.31 34.52 -19.92
C ASN A 93 -9.84 34.79 -18.49
N ALA A 94 -9.43 34.01 -17.48
CA ALA A 94 -9.79 34.26 -16.08
C ALA A 94 -8.80 33.55 -15.14
N THR A 95 -8.14 34.33 -14.28
CA THR A 95 -7.28 33.86 -13.19
C THR A 95 -7.99 33.91 -11.85
N GLN A 96 -7.71 32.95 -10.98
CA GLN A 96 -7.98 33.04 -9.53
C GLN A 96 -6.73 32.62 -8.78
N THR A 97 -6.44 33.24 -7.64
CA THR A 97 -5.20 33.01 -6.90
C THR A 97 -5.46 33.03 -5.40
N GLY A 98 -4.57 32.43 -4.63
CA GLY A 98 -4.60 32.46 -3.18
C GLY A 98 -3.39 31.78 -2.57
N TYR A 99 -3.51 31.45 -1.29
CA TYR A 99 -2.46 30.81 -0.52
C TYR A 99 -3.00 29.63 0.27
N TRP A 100 -2.14 28.66 0.57
CA TRP A 100 -2.40 27.55 1.48
C TRP A 100 -1.17 27.38 2.37
N GLY A 101 -1.24 27.89 3.61
CA GLY A 101 -0.08 27.97 4.50
C GLY A 101 1.17 28.55 3.84
N GLY A 102 1.09 29.79 3.34
CA GLY A 102 2.19 30.43 2.63
C GLY A 102 2.42 29.93 1.19
N VAL A 103 1.94 28.74 0.81
CA VAL A 103 2.06 28.22 -0.56
C VAL A 103 1.13 28.98 -1.49
N TYR A 104 1.69 29.77 -2.40
CA TYR A 104 0.92 30.41 -3.46
C TYR A 104 0.32 29.39 -4.42
N TRP A 105 -0.93 29.61 -4.82
CA TRP A 105 -1.56 28.85 -5.90
C TRP A 105 -2.23 29.77 -6.92
N PHE A 106 -2.22 29.32 -8.18
CA PHE A 106 -2.67 30.05 -9.35
C PHE A 106 -3.56 29.14 -10.21
N TYR A 107 -4.81 29.53 -10.44
CA TYR A 107 -5.80 28.74 -11.14
C TYR A 107 -6.21 29.36 -12.48
N VAL A 108 -6.18 28.54 -13.53
CA VAL A 108 -6.37 28.92 -14.94
C VAL A 108 -7.52 28.12 -15.55
N ARG A 109 -8.45 28.82 -16.23
CA ARG A 109 -9.53 28.18 -16.99
C ARG A 109 -9.33 28.36 -18.49
N ASN A 110 -8.97 27.29 -19.19
CA ASN A 110 -8.98 27.24 -20.66
C ASN A 110 -10.27 26.56 -21.13
N THR A 111 -11.28 27.38 -21.42
CA THR A 111 -12.61 26.93 -21.84
C THR A 111 -12.63 26.28 -23.23
N GLN A 112 -11.66 26.60 -24.11
CA GLN A 112 -11.58 26.02 -25.45
C GLN A 112 -11.08 24.57 -25.40
N LYS A 113 -10.04 24.30 -24.60
CA LYS A 113 -9.46 22.96 -24.42
C LYS A 113 -10.15 22.14 -23.32
N GLN A 114 -11.11 22.73 -22.61
CA GLN A 114 -11.72 22.20 -21.38
C GLN A 114 -10.71 21.81 -20.29
N THR A 115 -9.56 22.50 -20.24
CA THR A 115 -8.53 22.27 -19.21
C THR A 115 -8.58 23.35 -18.14
N TYR A 116 -8.70 22.90 -16.89
CA TYR A 116 -8.89 23.73 -15.71
C TYR A 116 -7.73 23.41 -14.77
N SER A 117 -6.71 24.28 -14.77
CA SER A 117 -5.36 23.94 -14.29
C SER A 117 -5.05 24.69 -13.01
N LEU A 118 -4.65 23.96 -11.97
CA LEU A 118 -4.18 24.53 -10.72
C LEU A 118 -2.65 24.38 -10.64
N TYR A 119 -1.96 25.50 -10.54
CA TYR A 119 -0.51 25.56 -10.36
C TYR A 119 -0.21 25.89 -8.90
N ILE A 120 0.66 25.10 -8.26
CA ILE A 120 0.95 25.16 -6.83
C ILE A 120 2.43 25.49 -6.66
N ALA A 121 2.76 26.46 -5.80
CA ALA A 121 4.10 27.05 -5.68
C ALA A 121 4.67 27.54 -7.02
N LEU A 122 3.86 28.28 -7.81
CA LEU A 122 4.24 28.78 -9.14
C LEU A 122 5.36 29.82 -9.10
N ASP A 123 5.44 30.57 -8.00
CA ASP A 123 6.28 31.75 -7.81
C ASP A 123 7.67 31.43 -7.26
N HIS A 124 7.77 30.63 -6.19
CA HIS A 124 9.03 30.22 -5.58
C HIS A 124 8.91 28.90 -4.81
N GLU A 125 10.04 28.32 -4.42
CA GLU A 125 10.05 27.22 -3.43
C GLU A 125 9.62 27.73 -2.05
N THR A 126 8.87 26.92 -1.31
CA THR A 126 8.16 27.40 -0.13
C THR A 126 7.95 26.31 0.92
N VAL A 127 7.90 26.73 2.18
CA VAL A 127 7.56 25.85 3.31
C VAL A 127 6.07 26.02 3.61
N VAL A 128 5.35 24.91 3.82
CA VAL A 128 3.95 24.99 4.24
C VAL A 128 3.89 25.45 5.69
N ASP A 129 3.23 26.57 5.96
CA ASP A 129 2.99 27.05 7.33
C ASP A 129 2.21 26.02 8.16
N LYS A 130 2.40 26.08 9.48
CA LYS A 130 1.68 25.22 10.42
C LYS A 130 0.19 25.49 10.41
N ASN A 131 -0.61 24.43 10.52
CA ASN A 131 -2.08 24.47 10.50
C ASN A 131 -2.65 25.26 9.30
N PRO A 132 -2.30 24.89 8.05
CA PRO A 132 -2.62 25.69 6.86
C PRO A 132 -4.11 25.65 6.45
N GLY A 133 -4.94 24.89 7.18
CA GLY A 133 -6.28 24.51 6.76
C GLY A 133 -6.28 23.41 5.68
N ILE A 134 -7.48 22.91 5.35
CA ILE A 134 -7.64 21.96 4.25
C ILE A 134 -7.49 22.73 2.92
N PHE A 135 -6.70 22.18 2.00
CA PHE A 135 -6.46 22.80 0.71
C PHE A 135 -7.75 23.05 -0.06
N LEU A 136 -7.92 24.30 -0.52
CA LEU A 136 -9.07 24.82 -1.25
C LEU A 136 -10.45 24.66 -0.54
N GLU A 137 -10.49 24.73 0.79
CA GLU A 137 -11.73 24.71 1.59
C GLU A 137 -12.03 26.01 2.34
N GLY A 138 -11.19 27.05 2.24
CA GLY A 138 -11.28 28.25 3.07
C GLY A 138 -12.50 29.13 2.79
N ASN A 139 -13.04 29.06 1.58
CA ASN A 139 -14.23 29.82 1.14
C ASN A 139 -14.88 29.16 -0.10
N ASP A 140 -16.05 29.67 -0.49
CA ASP A 140 -16.83 29.08 -1.59
C ASP A 140 -16.14 29.20 -2.97
N LYS A 141 -15.28 30.20 -3.20
CA LYS A 141 -14.53 30.32 -4.47
C LYS A 141 -13.49 29.20 -4.58
N GLU A 142 -12.78 28.93 -3.49
CA GLU A 142 -11.83 27.82 -3.41
C GLU A 142 -12.51 26.46 -3.61
N ARG A 143 -13.67 26.25 -2.97
CA ARG A 143 -14.46 25.03 -3.18
C ARG A 143 -14.90 24.87 -4.63
N ILE A 144 -15.33 25.95 -5.29
CA ILE A 144 -15.65 25.93 -6.73
C ILE A 144 -14.41 25.54 -7.55
N ILE A 145 -13.23 26.10 -7.26
CA ILE A 145 -11.97 25.72 -7.93
C ILE A 145 -11.69 24.23 -7.75
N LYS A 146 -11.83 23.70 -6.51
CA LYS A 146 -11.61 22.30 -6.18
C LYS A 146 -12.56 21.36 -6.92
N GLN A 147 -13.82 21.76 -7.12
CA GLN A 147 -14.81 21.01 -7.90
C GLN A 147 -14.62 21.14 -9.43
N GLU A 148 -14.07 22.26 -9.93
CA GLU A 148 -13.90 22.52 -11.37
C GLU A 148 -12.58 21.99 -11.94
N MET A 149 -11.49 21.97 -11.17
CA MET A 149 -10.14 21.66 -11.67
C MET A 149 -10.03 20.26 -12.29
N THR A 150 -9.29 20.19 -13.40
CA THR A 150 -9.03 18.94 -14.14
C THR A 150 -7.59 18.45 -13.99
N GLN A 151 -6.65 19.34 -13.63
CA GLN A 151 -5.26 18.97 -13.37
C GLN A 151 -4.64 19.87 -12.29
N ALA A 152 -3.73 19.31 -11.49
CA ALA A 152 -2.89 20.05 -10.56
C ALA A 152 -1.40 19.83 -10.87
N VAL A 153 -0.60 20.89 -10.78
CA VAL A 153 0.84 20.86 -11.12
C VAL A 153 1.64 21.53 -10.00
N PHE A 154 2.51 20.77 -9.36
CA PHE A 154 3.50 21.31 -8.43
C PHE A 154 4.66 21.95 -9.22
N CYS A 155 4.90 23.25 -9.03
CA CYS A 155 5.80 24.00 -9.89
C CYS A 155 7.22 24.07 -9.30
N ASN A 156 7.35 24.57 -8.06
CA ASN A 156 8.60 24.60 -7.30
C ASN A 156 8.55 23.63 -6.11
N ASN A 157 9.69 23.47 -5.42
CA ASN A 157 9.79 22.64 -4.23
C ASN A 157 8.85 23.12 -3.12
N ILE A 158 8.12 22.19 -2.50
CA ILE A 158 7.24 22.46 -1.36
C ILE A 158 7.69 21.61 -0.18
N TYR A 159 8.07 22.28 0.90
CA TYR A 159 8.59 21.67 2.11
C TYR A 159 7.46 21.46 3.12
N ILE A 160 7.10 20.20 3.36
CA ILE A 160 6.08 19.79 4.32
C ILE A 160 6.65 19.87 5.74
N SER A 161 6.00 20.65 6.61
CA SER A 161 6.47 20.95 7.97
C SER A 161 5.68 20.24 9.08
N GLU A 162 4.47 19.74 8.77
CA GLU A 162 3.65 18.91 9.66
C GLU A 162 3.15 17.66 8.90
N PRO A 163 3.17 16.46 9.51
CA PRO A 163 3.04 15.18 8.79
C PRO A 163 1.66 14.94 8.16
N ASN A 164 0.65 15.72 8.55
CA ASN A 164 -0.73 15.62 8.11
C ASN A 164 -1.18 16.72 7.14
N GLN A 165 -0.29 17.61 6.68
CA GLN A 165 -0.66 18.72 5.80
C GLN A 165 -1.27 18.25 4.46
N LEU A 166 -0.88 17.08 3.95
CA LEU A 166 -1.38 16.55 2.68
C LEU A 166 -2.69 15.74 2.83
N GLU A 167 -3.22 15.59 4.04
CA GLU A 167 -4.52 14.95 4.26
C GLU A 167 -5.64 15.74 3.58
N HIS A 168 -6.57 15.04 2.94
CA HIS A 168 -7.72 15.61 2.21
C HIS A 168 -7.39 16.66 1.11
N MET A 169 -6.12 16.80 0.69
CA MET A 169 -5.67 17.90 -0.18
C MET A 169 -6.52 18.04 -1.46
N PHE A 170 -6.78 16.93 -2.16
CA PHE A 170 -7.63 16.88 -3.35
C PHE A 170 -8.94 16.12 -3.10
N ASP A 171 -9.32 15.90 -1.84
CA ASP A 171 -10.53 15.14 -1.48
C ASP A 171 -11.79 15.81 -2.04
N GLY A 172 -12.60 15.05 -2.77
CA GLY A 172 -13.81 15.54 -3.42
C GLY A 172 -13.55 16.38 -4.68
N ALA A 173 -12.32 16.42 -5.21
CA ALA A 173 -12.04 17.05 -6.51
C ALA A 173 -12.55 16.16 -7.65
N VAL A 174 -13.88 16.07 -7.81
CA VAL A 174 -14.59 15.13 -8.70
C VAL A 174 -14.27 15.28 -10.20
N ARG A 175 -13.58 16.34 -10.60
CA ARG A 175 -13.12 16.58 -11.98
C ARG A 175 -11.61 16.45 -12.17
N LEU A 176 -10.82 16.23 -11.11
CA LEU A 176 -9.37 16.11 -11.19
C LEU A 176 -8.97 14.80 -11.88
N HIS A 177 -8.25 14.87 -13.00
CA HIS A 177 -7.80 13.72 -13.79
C HIS A 177 -6.30 13.43 -13.62
N SER A 178 -5.47 14.43 -13.37
CA SER A 178 -4.02 14.26 -13.20
C SER A 178 -3.44 15.15 -12.11
N VAL A 179 -2.41 14.64 -11.44
CA VAL A 179 -1.51 15.44 -10.59
C VAL A 179 -0.08 15.19 -11.03
N SER A 180 0.57 16.26 -11.51
CA SER A 180 1.92 16.24 -12.07
C SER A 180 2.95 16.78 -11.08
N ASN A 181 4.21 16.39 -11.27
CA ASN A 181 5.37 16.84 -10.51
C ASN A 181 5.33 16.56 -8.99
N LEU A 182 4.71 15.45 -8.55
CA LEU A 182 4.65 15.10 -7.11
C LEU A 182 6.04 15.05 -6.43
N GLY A 183 7.12 14.75 -7.17
CA GLY A 183 8.51 14.81 -6.68
C GLY A 183 9.01 16.20 -6.25
N LYS A 184 8.18 17.25 -6.38
CA LYS A 184 8.42 18.56 -5.76
C LYS A 184 8.01 18.62 -4.29
N LEU A 185 7.34 17.59 -3.75
CA LEU A 185 7.02 17.48 -2.33
C LEU A 185 8.25 16.96 -1.56
N HIS A 186 8.75 17.77 -0.63
CA HIS A 186 9.90 17.45 0.23
C HIS A 186 9.46 17.31 1.68
N PHE A 187 10.06 16.36 2.41
CA PHE A 187 9.70 15.99 3.78
C PHE A 187 10.83 16.17 4.78
N ASP A 188 11.96 16.74 4.38
CA ASP A 188 13.14 17.05 5.22
C ASP A 188 12.85 18.11 6.29
N TYR A 189 11.86 18.99 6.09
CA TYR A 189 11.40 19.97 7.07
C TYR A 189 10.57 19.39 8.24
N LEU A 190 10.08 18.15 8.14
CA LEU A 190 9.45 17.46 9.27
C LEU A 190 10.47 17.25 10.39
N ALA A 191 10.07 17.51 11.64
CA ALA A 191 10.93 17.39 12.81
C ALA A 191 11.63 16.00 12.89
N PRO A 192 12.85 15.90 13.46
CA PRO A 192 13.66 14.69 13.38
C PRO A 192 13.06 13.44 14.04
N ASP A 193 12.14 13.61 14.99
CA ASP A 193 11.38 12.57 15.67
C ASP A 193 10.12 12.11 14.90
N VAL A 194 9.71 12.85 13.86
CA VAL A 194 8.57 12.51 13.01
C VAL A 194 9.00 11.45 11.98
N GLN A 195 8.59 10.21 12.23
CA GLN A 195 8.88 9.03 11.39
C GLN A 195 7.72 8.63 10.47
N TYR A 196 6.72 9.50 10.29
CA TYR A 196 5.60 9.25 9.39
C TYR A 196 5.17 10.46 8.57
N VAL A 197 4.45 10.18 7.49
CA VAL A 197 3.67 11.15 6.71
C VAL A 197 2.29 10.57 6.44
N SER A 198 1.28 11.44 6.33
CA SER A 198 -0.09 11.05 6.04
C SER A 198 -0.53 11.61 4.69
N PHE A 199 -0.97 10.69 3.82
CA PHE A 199 -1.71 10.98 2.60
C PHE A 199 -3.18 10.57 2.76
N ALA A 200 -3.69 10.56 4.00
CA ALA A 200 -5.05 10.12 4.28
C ALA A 200 -6.06 10.94 3.47
N TYR A 201 -6.93 10.23 2.74
CA TYR A 201 -7.94 10.79 1.85
C TYR A 201 -7.40 11.79 0.79
N MET A 202 -6.08 11.84 0.53
CA MET A 202 -5.44 12.86 -0.31
C MET A 202 -6.07 12.99 -1.70
N PHE A 203 -6.51 11.88 -2.30
CA PHE A 203 -7.20 11.82 -3.59
C PHE A 203 -8.58 11.15 -3.50
N ALA A 204 -9.20 11.11 -2.32
CA ALA A 204 -10.52 10.51 -2.17
C ALA A 204 -11.56 11.24 -3.05
N ARG A 205 -12.54 10.49 -3.58
CA ARG A 205 -13.65 11.01 -4.38
C ARG A 205 -13.19 11.85 -5.60
N THR A 206 -12.06 11.50 -6.21
CA THR A 206 -11.52 12.16 -7.43
C THR A 206 -11.83 11.36 -8.70
N ASN A 207 -11.64 11.99 -9.88
CA ASN A 207 -11.66 11.30 -11.18
C ASN A 207 -10.25 10.98 -11.70
N LEU A 208 -9.32 10.76 -10.78
CA LEU A 208 -7.87 10.72 -11.04
C LEU A 208 -7.52 9.49 -11.89
N THR A 209 -6.63 9.67 -12.86
CA THR A 209 -6.10 8.59 -13.72
C THR A 209 -4.57 8.50 -13.70
N ARG A 210 -3.89 9.51 -13.15
CA ARG A 210 -2.43 9.65 -13.16
C ARG A 210 -1.95 10.50 -11.99
N ALA A 211 -1.11 9.93 -11.13
CA ALA A 211 -0.40 10.65 -10.06
C ALA A 211 0.80 9.80 -9.58
N ASN A 212 1.98 10.06 -10.14
CA ASN A 212 3.15 9.19 -9.98
C ASN A 212 3.96 9.52 -8.70
N PHE A 213 4.00 8.58 -7.76
CA PHE A 213 4.77 8.71 -6.51
C PHE A 213 6.25 8.32 -6.60
N LYS A 214 6.71 7.72 -7.71
CA LYS A 214 8.11 7.27 -7.89
C LYS A 214 9.15 8.39 -7.68
N PRO A 215 8.93 9.66 -8.11
CA PRO A 215 9.92 10.73 -7.93
C PRO A 215 9.91 11.36 -6.53
N VAL A 216 9.02 10.94 -5.62
CA VAL A 216 8.89 11.51 -4.28
C VAL A 216 9.89 10.86 -3.33
N ASP A 217 10.81 11.64 -2.74
CA ASP A 217 11.74 11.09 -1.75
C ASP A 217 11.02 10.81 -0.43
N LEU A 218 10.79 9.52 -0.18
CA LEU A 218 10.18 8.98 1.03
C LEU A 218 11.16 8.12 1.83
N SER A 219 12.46 8.18 1.51
CA SER A 219 13.52 7.34 2.10
C SER A 219 13.68 7.53 3.61
N ARG A 220 13.40 8.72 4.15
CA ARG A 220 13.40 8.97 5.62
C ARG A 220 12.42 8.06 6.39
N PHE A 221 11.40 7.54 5.70
CA PHE A 221 10.38 6.65 6.25
C PHE A 221 10.71 5.14 6.11
N ASP A 222 11.79 4.77 5.39
CA ASP A 222 12.31 3.38 5.30
C ASP A 222 13.14 2.95 6.54
N THR A 223 13.06 3.72 7.62
CA THR A 223 13.66 3.39 8.93
C THR A 223 12.80 2.40 9.73
N CYS A 224 11.53 2.25 9.37
CA CYS A 224 10.49 1.47 10.07
C CYS A 224 10.60 -0.07 9.90
N ARG A 225 11.82 -0.62 9.80
CA ARG A 225 12.07 -2.06 9.60
C ARG A 225 12.06 -2.90 10.88
N ASP A 226 12.10 -2.28 12.06
CA ASP A 226 12.03 -3.00 13.35
C ASP A 226 10.56 -3.15 13.83
N PRO A 227 10.02 -4.39 13.97
CA PRO A 227 8.65 -4.63 14.40
C PRO A 227 8.37 -4.28 15.88
N MET A 228 9.36 -3.81 16.66
CA MET A 228 9.18 -3.41 18.05
C MET A 228 8.53 -2.02 18.21
N TYR A 229 8.65 -1.12 17.24
CA TYR A 229 8.06 0.21 17.26
C TYR A 229 6.74 0.29 16.49
N MET A 230 5.68 -0.30 17.06
CA MET A 230 4.32 -0.22 16.50
C MET A 230 3.62 1.13 16.81
N GLY A 231 4.26 2.22 16.40
CA GLY A 231 3.66 3.55 16.29
C GLY A 231 3.41 3.93 14.84
N ALA A 232 2.88 5.14 14.58
CA ALA A 232 2.80 5.70 13.23
C ALA A 232 4.23 5.91 12.69
N CYS A 233 4.65 5.01 11.80
CA CYS A 233 5.98 4.98 11.21
C CYS A 233 5.81 4.49 9.76
N GLY A 234 6.24 5.27 8.78
CA GLY A 234 5.92 5.04 7.38
C GLY A 234 4.82 5.97 6.86
N ILE A 235 4.03 5.48 5.91
CA ILE A 235 2.97 6.24 5.26
C ILE A 235 1.59 5.81 5.80
N ASN A 236 0.79 6.78 6.22
CA ASN A 236 -0.64 6.59 6.40
C ASN A 236 -1.35 6.83 5.06
N ALA A 237 -1.95 5.78 4.49
CA ALA A 237 -2.71 5.85 3.23
C ALA A 237 -4.21 5.59 3.46
N GLU A 238 -4.71 5.87 4.67
CA GLU A 238 -6.12 5.68 5.01
C GLU A 238 -7.03 6.41 4.01
N GLY A 239 -7.93 5.67 3.37
CA GLY A 239 -8.89 6.24 2.43
C GLY A 239 -8.29 7.00 1.24
N MET A 240 -6.98 6.88 0.96
CA MET A 240 -6.23 7.74 0.03
C MET A 240 -6.90 7.92 -1.34
N TYR A 241 -7.57 6.88 -1.85
CA TYR A 241 -8.32 6.87 -3.10
C TYR A 241 -9.81 6.50 -2.92
N ALA A 242 -10.34 6.49 -1.69
CA ALA A 242 -11.70 6.05 -1.40
C ALA A 242 -12.75 6.80 -2.23
N GLY A 243 -13.64 6.06 -2.90
CA GLY A 243 -14.68 6.60 -3.77
C GLY A 243 -14.21 7.17 -5.10
N SER A 244 -12.94 6.99 -5.47
CA SER A 244 -12.39 7.46 -6.76
C SER A 244 -12.81 6.55 -7.92
N THR A 245 -12.59 7.03 -9.14
CA THR A 245 -13.00 6.35 -10.39
C THR A 245 -11.87 5.59 -11.09
N ILE A 246 -10.69 5.49 -10.48
CA ILE A 246 -9.51 4.81 -11.02
C ILE A 246 -9.87 3.38 -11.45
N GLU A 247 -9.50 3.01 -12.69
CA GLU A 247 -9.76 1.66 -13.23
C GLU A 247 -8.59 0.69 -12.99
N THR A 248 -7.36 1.19 -12.90
CA THR A 248 -6.13 0.40 -12.67
C THR A 248 -5.11 1.17 -11.83
N LEU A 249 -4.36 0.49 -10.96
CA LEU A 249 -3.42 1.12 -10.01
C LEU A 249 -1.99 1.37 -10.55
N LYS A 250 -1.69 0.92 -11.78
CA LYS A 250 -0.31 0.87 -12.32
C LYS A 250 0.38 2.25 -12.38
N ASP A 251 -0.37 3.29 -12.75
CA ASP A 251 0.15 4.64 -13.05
C ASP A 251 0.41 5.48 -11.78
N PHE A 252 0.17 4.92 -10.60
CA PHE A 252 0.34 5.62 -9.31
C PHE A 252 1.69 5.36 -8.65
N ARG A 253 2.36 4.24 -8.98
CA ARG A 253 3.73 3.90 -8.55
C ARG A 253 3.96 4.03 -7.03
N LEU A 254 2.97 3.62 -6.24
CA LEU A 254 2.96 3.81 -4.78
C LEU A 254 4.04 2.95 -4.08
N PRO A 255 4.75 3.48 -3.08
CA PRO A 255 5.74 2.74 -2.30
C PRO A 255 5.04 1.88 -1.22
N TYR A 256 4.30 0.85 -1.64
CA TYR A 256 3.47 0.03 -0.74
C TYR A 256 4.24 -0.61 0.43
N HIS A 257 5.56 -0.75 0.32
CA HIS A 257 6.41 -1.26 1.39
C HIS A 257 6.52 -0.30 2.59
N LEU A 258 6.37 1.01 2.37
CA LEU A 258 6.38 2.05 3.42
C LEU A 258 5.01 2.29 4.05
N ILE A 259 3.92 1.79 3.46
CA ILE A 259 2.56 2.07 3.93
C ILE A 259 2.27 1.20 5.17
N TYR A 260 2.04 1.83 6.32
CA TYR A 260 1.70 1.11 7.56
C TYR A 260 0.18 0.93 7.74
N ASN A 261 -0.61 1.82 7.13
CA ASN A 261 -2.07 1.81 7.20
C ASN A 261 -2.69 1.96 5.79
N MET A 262 -3.44 0.93 5.39
CA MET A 262 -4.21 0.86 4.14
C MET A 262 -5.73 0.83 4.41
N ASP A 263 -6.17 1.22 5.61
CA ASP A 263 -7.59 1.17 5.98
C ASP A 263 -8.44 2.01 5.00
N SER A 264 -9.45 1.39 4.40
CA SER A 264 -10.33 1.95 3.37
C SER A 264 -9.63 2.54 2.13
N MET A 265 -8.33 2.27 1.90
CA MET A 265 -7.48 2.95 0.91
C MET A 265 -8.11 3.03 -0.49
N PHE A 266 -8.80 1.97 -0.92
CA PHE A 266 -9.48 1.86 -2.21
C PHE A 266 -11.01 1.69 -2.08
N ALA A 267 -11.61 1.91 -0.91
CA ALA A 267 -13.01 1.59 -0.66
C ALA A 267 -14.00 2.40 -1.53
N ASN A 268 -15.07 1.76 -1.97
CA ASN A 268 -16.15 2.30 -2.81
C ASN A 268 -15.69 2.73 -4.23
N MET A 269 -14.59 2.17 -4.74
CA MET A 269 -14.08 2.45 -6.08
C MET A 269 -14.86 1.69 -7.15
N ARG A 270 -16.00 2.27 -7.57
CA ARG A 270 -17.00 1.65 -8.46
C ARG A 270 -16.54 1.36 -9.90
N ARG A 271 -15.27 1.58 -10.23
CA ARG A 271 -14.66 1.29 -11.55
C ARG A 271 -13.38 0.46 -11.47
N LEU A 272 -12.85 0.20 -10.27
CA LEU A 272 -11.64 -0.60 -10.09
C LEU A 272 -11.96 -2.07 -10.37
N LYS A 273 -11.44 -2.61 -11.47
CA LYS A 273 -11.67 -4.02 -11.87
C LYS A 273 -10.56 -4.95 -11.42
N HIS A 274 -9.31 -4.49 -11.49
CA HIS A 274 -8.12 -5.28 -11.22
C HIS A 274 -7.19 -4.47 -10.32
N ALA A 275 -6.88 -4.99 -9.13
CA ALA A 275 -5.97 -4.34 -8.20
C ALA A 275 -4.64 -5.09 -8.13
N ILE A 276 -3.59 -4.53 -8.71
CA ILE A 276 -2.22 -5.03 -8.61
C ILE A 276 -1.49 -4.19 -7.56
N LEU A 277 -1.09 -4.82 -6.45
CA LEU A 277 -0.37 -4.20 -5.35
C LEU A 277 1.08 -4.68 -5.37
N ASN A 278 1.88 -4.00 -6.20
CA ASN A 278 3.29 -4.27 -6.41
C ASN A 278 4.16 -3.08 -6.04
N ASN A 279 5.34 -3.35 -5.48
CA ASN A 279 6.37 -2.34 -5.38
C ASN A 279 6.92 -2.05 -6.79
N CYS A 280 7.51 -0.87 -6.99
CA CYS A 280 8.12 -0.50 -8.29
C CYS A 280 9.45 -1.23 -8.59
N GLU A 281 9.77 -2.28 -7.83
CA GLU A 281 11.05 -3.00 -7.85
C GLU A 281 10.81 -4.51 -7.98
N SER A 282 11.75 -5.20 -8.64
CA SER A 282 11.61 -6.59 -9.09
C SER A 282 11.73 -7.67 -8.01
N THR A 283 11.64 -7.32 -6.72
CA THR A 283 11.71 -8.29 -5.61
C THR A 283 10.57 -8.08 -4.59
N PRO A 284 9.96 -9.15 -4.04
CA PRO A 284 8.94 -9.02 -3.01
C PRO A 284 9.51 -8.42 -1.72
N LEU A 285 9.28 -7.12 -1.50
CA LEU A 285 9.74 -6.43 -0.30
C LEU A 285 8.90 -6.80 0.93
N PHE A 286 9.50 -6.59 2.09
CA PHE A 286 8.80 -6.55 3.37
C PHE A 286 8.04 -5.22 3.46
N SER A 287 6.73 -5.28 3.63
CA SER A 287 5.89 -4.12 3.93
C SER A 287 5.65 -3.99 5.43
N VAL A 288 5.69 -2.74 5.91
CA VAL A 288 5.41 -2.38 7.30
C VAL A 288 3.91 -2.44 7.66
N THR A 289 3.03 -2.68 6.67
CA THR A 289 1.56 -2.68 6.83
C THR A 289 1.10 -3.44 8.07
N ALA A 290 0.41 -2.72 8.97
CA ALA A 290 -0.25 -3.27 10.15
C ALA A 290 -1.77 -3.41 9.96
N SER A 291 -2.37 -2.63 9.05
CA SER A 291 -3.82 -2.53 8.88
C SER A 291 -4.22 -2.35 7.41
N ALA A 292 -5.26 -3.07 6.98
CA ALA A 292 -5.90 -3.01 5.66
C ALA A 292 -7.42 -3.27 5.78
N ARG A 293 -8.06 -2.71 6.81
CA ARG A 293 -9.50 -2.85 7.05
C ARG A 293 -10.29 -2.19 5.94
N SER A 294 -11.41 -2.79 5.53
CA SER A 294 -12.29 -2.21 4.51
C SER A 294 -11.58 -1.78 3.20
N MET A 295 -10.37 -2.29 2.92
CA MET A 295 -9.47 -1.75 1.90
C MET A 295 -10.11 -1.62 0.51
N PHE A 296 -10.91 -2.62 0.11
CA PHE A 296 -11.68 -2.68 -1.15
C PHE A 296 -13.20 -2.74 -0.89
N LYS A 297 -13.65 -2.22 0.26
CA LYS A 297 -15.06 -2.34 0.67
C LYS A 297 -15.99 -1.64 -0.30
N ALA A 298 -16.99 -2.36 -0.79
CA ALA A 298 -17.98 -1.94 -1.78
C ALA A 298 -17.39 -1.61 -3.17
N ASP A 299 -16.26 -2.22 -3.53
CA ASP A 299 -15.72 -2.20 -4.88
C ASP A 299 -16.48 -3.20 -5.75
N ILE A 300 -17.72 -2.82 -6.06
CA ILE A 300 -18.74 -3.72 -6.64
C ILE A 300 -18.36 -4.33 -7.99
N VAL A 301 -17.35 -3.81 -8.69
CA VAL A 301 -16.86 -4.31 -9.99
C VAL A 301 -15.45 -4.93 -9.94
N LEU A 302 -14.85 -5.03 -8.75
CA LEU A 302 -13.55 -5.68 -8.57
C LEU A 302 -13.66 -7.17 -8.86
N GLU A 303 -12.85 -7.69 -9.80
CA GLU A 303 -12.87 -9.09 -10.23
C GLU A 303 -11.74 -9.92 -9.59
N ASP A 304 -10.57 -9.31 -9.38
CA ASP A 304 -9.39 -9.93 -8.76
C ASP A 304 -8.45 -8.90 -8.08
N VAL A 305 -7.60 -9.43 -7.20
CA VAL A 305 -6.54 -8.70 -6.50
C VAL A 305 -5.24 -9.51 -6.48
N VAL A 306 -4.14 -8.90 -6.89
CA VAL A 306 -2.80 -9.51 -6.96
C VAL A 306 -1.85 -8.80 -6.00
N TRP A 307 -1.25 -9.56 -5.09
CA TRP A 307 -0.30 -9.06 -4.09
C TRP A 307 1.13 -9.50 -4.44
N GLN A 308 2.06 -8.55 -4.55
CA GLN A 308 3.47 -8.84 -4.83
C GLN A 308 4.40 -8.38 -3.67
N GLN A 309 3.88 -8.39 -2.44
CA GLN A 309 4.59 -7.94 -1.23
C GLN A 309 4.22 -8.79 -0.01
N ARG A 310 5.17 -8.95 0.92
CA ARG A 310 4.94 -9.65 2.20
C ARG A 310 4.55 -8.63 3.26
N MET A 311 3.50 -8.89 4.03
CA MET A 311 2.99 -8.03 5.09
C MET A 311 3.00 -8.76 6.45
N PRO A 312 4.15 -9.23 6.98
CA PRO A 312 4.21 -10.07 8.18
C PRO A 312 3.83 -9.34 9.49
N ASN A 313 3.59 -8.02 9.40
CA ASN A 313 3.08 -7.18 10.48
C ASN A 313 1.55 -7.00 10.45
N LEU A 314 0.87 -7.42 9.38
CA LEU A 314 -0.56 -7.18 9.18
C LEU A 314 -1.40 -7.85 10.27
N LYS A 315 -2.19 -7.05 10.99
CA LYS A 315 -3.08 -7.50 12.07
C LYS A 315 -4.55 -7.40 11.72
N TYR A 316 -4.94 -6.42 10.90
CA TYR A 316 -6.35 -6.10 10.71
C TYR A 316 -6.70 -6.08 9.23
N ILE A 317 -7.61 -6.97 8.83
CA ILE A 317 -8.16 -7.08 7.47
C ILE A 317 -9.69 -7.11 7.51
N ASP A 318 -10.31 -6.71 8.63
CA ASP A 318 -11.76 -6.77 8.78
C ASP A 318 -12.48 -5.96 7.71
N SER A 319 -13.52 -6.57 7.15
CA SER A 319 -14.34 -6.06 6.03
C SER A 319 -13.56 -5.75 4.74
N ALA A 320 -12.31 -6.21 4.55
CA ALA A 320 -11.44 -5.75 3.45
C ALA A 320 -12.02 -5.95 2.04
N PHE A 321 -12.87 -6.96 1.82
CA PHE A 321 -13.59 -7.17 0.55
C PHE A 321 -15.12 -7.09 0.71
N GLU A 322 -15.62 -6.54 1.82
CA GLU A 322 -17.07 -6.49 2.08
C GLU A 322 -17.82 -5.81 0.92
N TYR A 323 -18.83 -6.47 0.36
CA TYR A 323 -19.60 -6.07 -0.83
C TYR A 323 -18.82 -5.97 -2.16
N CYS A 324 -17.67 -6.64 -2.30
CA CYS A 324 -17.01 -6.87 -3.60
C CYS A 324 -17.84 -7.85 -4.46
N ASN A 325 -18.90 -7.34 -5.08
CA ASN A 325 -19.93 -8.18 -5.73
C ASN A 325 -19.41 -9.07 -6.85
N LEU A 326 -18.45 -8.63 -7.68
CA LEU A 326 -17.93 -9.39 -8.83
C LEU A 326 -16.63 -10.16 -8.55
N LEU A 327 -16.10 -10.11 -7.32
CA LEU A 327 -14.83 -10.72 -6.95
C LEU A 327 -14.96 -12.25 -6.95
N LYS A 328 -14.27 -12.92 -7.88
CA LYS A 328 -14.43 -14.37 -8.13
C LYS A 328 -13.50 -15.23 -7.28
N GLN A 329 -12.29 -14.73 -7.06
CA GLN A 329 -11.22 -15.44 -6.38
C GLN A 329 -10.36 -14.50 -5.54
N VAL A 330 -9.89 -14.98 -4.38
CA VAL A 330 -8.94 -14.24 -3.54
C VAL A 330 -7.84 -15.17 -3.05
N ASN A 331 -6.59 -14.80 -3.32
CA ASN A 331 -5.41 -15.45 -2.77
C ASN A 331 -4.68 -14.49 -1.83
N LEU A 332 -4.62 -14.78 -0.52
CA LEU A 332 -3.89 -13.96 0.47
C LEU A 332 -2.52 -14.55 0.85
N ASP A 333 -2.07 -15.63 0.19
CA ASP A 333 -0.90 -16.41 0.60
C ASP A 333 0.39 -15.58 0.56
N ALA A 334 0.50 -14.64 -0.38
CA ALA A 334 1.63 -13.73 -0.53
C ALA A 334 1.83 -12.78 0.67
N MET A 335 0.76 -12.47 1.44
CA MET A 335 0.86 -11.59 2.61
C MET A 335 1.76 -12.17 3.71
N GLN A 336 1.82 -13.50 3.86
CA GLN A 336 2.64 -14.20 4.87
C GLN A 336 2.49 -13.69 6.32
N SER A 337 1.31 -13.16 6.70
CA SER A 337 1.09 -12.69 8.06
C SER A 337 0.63 -13.79 9.01
N LEU A 338 1.44 -14.03 10.04
CA LEU A 338 1.09 -14.85 11.19
C LEU A 338 0.49 -14.03 12.36
N LYS A 339 0.19 -12.74 12.14
CA LYS A 339 -0.26 -11.79 13.17
C LYS A 339 -1.70 -11.32 13.02
N ILE A 340 -2.48 -11.85 12.06
CA ILE A 340 -3.85 -11.39 11.79
C ILE A 340 -4.75 -11.63 13.02
N GLN A 341 -5.22 -10.52 13.60
CA GLN A 341 -6.10 -10.42 14.78
C GLN A 341 -7.57 -10.28 14.42
N ASN A 342 -7.91 -9.48 13.42
CA ASN A 342 -9.29 -9.24 13.00
C ASN A 342 -9.49 -9.49 11.51
N ALA A 343 -10.44 -10.38 11.20
CA ALA A 343 -10.97 -10.65 9.87
C ALA A 343 -12.50 -10.78 9.90
N GLN A 344 -13.16 -10.06 10.81
CA GLN A 344 -14.59 -9.87 10.78
C GLN A 344 -15.07 -9.47 9.39
N ARG A 345 -16.18 -10.05 8.94
CA ARG A 345 -16.89 -9.68 7.71
C ARG A 345 -16.05 -9.68 6.41
N LEU A 346 -14.87 -10.31 6.39
CA LEU A 346 -13.86 -10.18 5.32
C LEU A 346 -14.43 -10.29 3.90
N PHE A 347 -15.35 -11.22 3.67
CA PHE A 347 -15.96 -11.51 2.37
C PHE A 347 -17.50 -11.36 2.36
N VAL A 348 -18.07 -10.60 3.31
CA VAL A 348 -19.53 -10.44 3.41
C VAL A 348 -20.08 -9.77 2.17
N GLY A 349 -21.11 -10.35 1.55
CA GLY A 349 -21.68 -9.79 0.32
C GLY A 349 -20.83 -9.98 -0.94
N CYS A 350 -19.73 -10.74 -0.91
CA CYS A 350 -19.01 -11.13 -2.13
C CYS A 350 -19.79 -12.20 -2.90
N ASN A 351 -20.84 -11.78 -3.60
CA ASN A 351 -21.87 -12.65 -4.16
C ASN A 351 -21.41 -13.56 -5.32
N HIS A 352 -20.19 -13.38 -5.84
CA HIS A 352 -19.57 -14.25 -6.86
C HIS A 352 -18.25 -14.91 -6.40
N LEU A 353 -17.88 -14.82 -5.12
CA LEU A 353 -16.62 -15.36 -4.61
C LEU A 353 -16.67 -16.90 -4.50
N GLU A 354 -16.04 -17.58 -5.46
CA GLU A 354 -16.02 -19.05 -5.55
C GLU A 354 -14.74 -19.67 -4.97
N GLU A 355 -13.57 -19.03 -5.11
CA GLU A 355 -12.28 -19.57 -4.65
C GLU A 355 -11.54 -18.67 -3.64
N VAL A 356 -11.05 -19.25 -2.54
CA VAL A 356 -10.28 -18.53 -1.51
C VAL A 356 -9.05 -19.32 -1.08
N SER A 357 -7.87 -18.68 -1.01
CA SER A 357 -6.63 -19.25 -0.48
C SER A 357 -6.08 -18.46 0.72
N LEU A 358 -5.81 -19.19 1.80
CA LEU A 358 -5.38 -18.72 3.13
C LEU A 358 -4.33 -19.68 3.73
N GLN A 359 -3.37 -20.12 2.93
CA GLN A 359 -2.32 -21.08 3.30
C GLN A 359 -1.40 -20.57 4.40
N ASN A 360 -0.97 -19.32 4.30
CA ASN A 360 -0.01 -18.70 5.23
C ASN A 360 -0.69 -17.90 6.37
N TYR A 361 -1.97 -18.19 6.63
CA TYR A 361 -2.81 -17.51 7.62
C TYR A 361 -2.58 -18.10 9.04
N PRO A 362 -2.61 -17.31 10.13
CA PRO A 362 -1.98 -17.61 11.43
C PRO A 362 -2.02 -19.05 11.96
N GLU A 363 -0.82 -19.60 12.20
CA GLU A 363 -0.59 -20.87 12.92
C GLU A 363 -0.84 -20.79 14.44
N LYS A 364 -1.48 -19.75 14.99
CA LYS A 364 -1.65 -19.60 16.45
C LYS A 364 -3.03 -19.06 16.84
N SER A 365 -3.54 -19.53 17.97
CA SER A 365 -4.80 -19.09 18.59
C SER A 365 -4.79 -17.65 19.09
N GLU A 366 -3.61 -17.07 19.29
CA GLU A 366 -3.40 -15.64 19.59
C GLU A 366 -3.48 -14.75 18.33
N GLY A 367 -3.44 -15.38 17.14
CA GLY A 367 -3.72 -14.72 15.87
C GLY A 367 -5.19 -14.32 15.82
N ILE A 368 -6.04 -15.18 15.28
CA ILE A 368 -7.45 -14.84 15.00
C ILE A 368 -8.23 -14.63 16.31
N VAL A 369 -8.34 -13.38 16.74
CA VAL A 369 -9.17 -12.96 17.89
C VAL A 369 -10.63 -12.86 17.46
N ASP A 370 -10.87 -12.28 16.27
CA ASP A 370 -12.23 -12.14 15.72
C ASP A 370 -12.29 -12.39 14.21
N ALA A 371 -13.34 -13.12 13.81
CA ALA A 371 -13.71 -13.45 12.44
C ALA A 371 -15.24 -13.62 12.31
N PHE A 372 -16.01 -12.82 13.05
CA PHE A 372 -17.47 -12.80 12.98
C PHE A 372 -17.94 -12.58 11.53
N ALA A 373 -18.87 -13.44 11.08
CA ALA A 373 -19.49 -13.40 9.76
C ALA A 373 -18.51 -13.38 8.57
N MET A 374 -17.27 -13.88 8.70
CA MET A 374 -16.20 -13.80 7.67
C MET A 374 -16.66 -14.18 6.24
N TYR A 375 -17.47 -15.23 6.11
CA TYR A 375 -18.00 -15.75 4.83
C TYR A 375 -19.53 -15.62 4.69
N ASN A 376 -20.19 -14.77 5.48
CA ASN A 376 -21.64 -14.68 5.43
C ASN A 376 -22.08 -14.14 4.04
N THR A 377 -22.98 -14.87 3.39
CA THR A 377 -23.45 -14.71 2.00
C THR A 377 -22.42 -14.91 0.87
N SER A 378 -21.18 -15.35 1.15
CA SER A 378 -20.20 -15.66 0.09
C SER A 378 -20.43 -17.09 -0.45
N PRO A 379 -20.50 -17.33 -1.78
CA PRO A 379 -20.87 -18.62 -2.35
C PRO A 379 -19.70 -19.63 -2.43
N VAL A 380 -18.64 -19.45 -1.63
CA VAL A 380 -17.33 -20.14 -1.76
C VAL A 380 -17.49 -21.65 -1.97
N ARG A 381 -16.89 -22.13 -3.05
CA ARG A 381 -16.84 -23.54 -3.47
C ARG A 381 -15.49 -24.18 -3.26
N LYS A 382 -14.41 -23.40 -3.20
CA LYS A 382 -13.05 -23.92 -3.02
C LYS A 382 -12.32 -23.10 -1.97
N LEU A 383 -11.84 -23.77 -0.93
CA LEU A 383 -11.09 -23.15 0.17
C LEU A 383 -9.77 -23.88 0.36
N THR A 384 -8.65 -23.17 0.19
CA THR A 384 -7.32 -23.69 0.49
C THR A 384 -6.83 -23.10 1.81
N VAL A 385 -6.64 -23.95 2.82
CA VAL A 385 -6.21 -23.56 4.17
C VAL A 385 -5.26 -24.60 4.75
N SER A 386 -4.41 -24.20 5.71
CA SER A 386 -3.73 -25.20 6.55
C SER A 386 -4.74 -25.93 7.44
N LYS A 387 -4.47 -27.22 7.73
CA LYS A 387 -5.26 -28.02 8.69
C LYS A 387 -5.40 -27.32 10.05
N ARG A 388 -4.36 -26.63 10.51
CA ARG A 388 -4.35 -25.88 11.77
C ARG A 388 -5.24 -24.63 11.70
N THR A 389 -5.17 -23.87 10.61
CA THR A 389 -6.05 -22.71 10.37
C THR A 389 -7.52 -23.15 10.36
N LEU A 390 -7.85 -24.24 9.67
CA LEU A 390 -9.19 -24.85 9.67
C LEU A 390 -9.65 -25.22 11.08
N SER A 391 -8.78 -25.86 11.87
CA SER A 391 -9.10 -26.31 13.23
C SER A 391 -9.35 -25.13 14.18
N LEU A 392 -8.55 -24.05 14.06
CA LEU A 392 -8.75 -22.81 14.80
C LEU A 392 -10.05 -22.10 14.41
N ALA A 393 -10.29 -21.92 13.10
CA ALA A 393 -11.50 -21.29 12.58
C ALA A 393 -12.77 -22.04 12.99
N TYR A 394 -12.76 -23.39 12.93
CA TYR A 394 -13.87 -24.21 13.41
C TYR A 394 -14.04 -24.12 14.94
N GLY A 395 -12.95 -24.09 15.71
CA GLY A 395 -12.98 -23.95 17.17
C GLY A 395 -13.60 -22.63 17.66
N LEU A 396 -13.35 -21.52 16.95
CA LEU A 396 -13.90 -20.19 17.29
C LEU A 396 -15.44 -20.15 17.25
N ARG A 397 -16.08 -20.92 16.35
CA ARG A 397 -17.55 -21.06 16.25
C ARG A 397 -18.20 -21.37 17.61
N ASN A 398 -17.58 -22.26 18.38
CA ASN A 398 -18.18 -22.86 19.57
C ASN A 398 -18.20 -21.94 20.80
N LYS A 399 -17.47 -20.81 20.78
CA LYS A 399 -17.43 -19.88 21.93
C LYS A 399 -18.71 -19.03 22.06
N THR A 400 -19.47 -18.84 20.99
CA THR A 400 -20.52 -17.80 20.94
C THR A 400 -21.66 -18.06 19.96
N TYR A 401 -21.67 -19.16 19.19
CA TYR A 401 -22.70 -19.56 18.18
C TYR A 401 -22.97 -18.56 17.03
N LYS A 402 -22.44 -17.33 17.11
CA LYS A 402 -22.69 -16.21 16.19
C LYS A 402 -21.79 -16.19 14.94
N TYR A 403 -20.75 -17.02 14.88
CA TYR A 403 -19.61 -16.84 13.97
C TYR A 403 -19.66 -17.78 12.77
N GLU A 404 -19.52 -17.22 11.56
CA GLU A 404 -19.40 -17.95 10.28
C GLU A 404 -17.96 -17.81 9.76
N THR A 405 -17.05 -18.44 10.49
CA THR A 405 -15.59 -18.42 10.30
C THR A 405 -15.09 -19.33 9.18
N LEU A 406 -15.94 -20.25 8.70
CA LEU A 406 -15.71 -21.08 7.51
C LEU A 406 -16.97 -21.00 6.62
N PRO A 407 -16.86 -21.13 5.29
CA PRO A 407 -18.01 -21.12 4.41
C PRO A 407 -19.02 -22.21 4.79
N TYR A 408 -20.30 -21.86 4.88
CA TYR A 408 -21.39 -22.78 5.22
C TYR A 408 -21.25 -23.54 6.57
N VAL A 409 -20.41 -23.07 7.52
CA VAL A 409 -20.10 -23.80 8.77
C VAL A 409 -21.28 -24.14 9.69
N ARG A 410 -22.43 -23.47 9.48
CA ARG A 410 -23.68 -23.78 10.18
C ARG A 410 -24.49 -24.92 9.54
N ASN A 411 -24.33 -25.15 8.23
CA ASN A 411 -25.05 -26.19 7.51
C ASN A 411 -24.23 -27.49 7.48
N THR A 412 -24.46 -28.37 8.46
CA THR A 412 -23.74 -29.65 8.61
C THR A 412 -24.00 -30.66 7.50
N SER A 413 -24.99 -30.40 6.63
CA SER A 413 -25.28 -31.18 5.42
C SER A 413 -24.39 -30.80 4.24
N VAL A 414 -23.68 -29.66 4.30
CA VAL A 414 -22.70 -29.28 3.27
C VAL A 414 -21.42 -30.09 3.49
N MET A 415 -21.07 -30.87 2.47
CA MET A 415 -19.88 -31.71 2.46
C MET A 415 -18.78 -31.05 1.64
N TRP A 416 -17.54 -31.31 2.03
CA TRP A 416 -16.32 -30.79 1.41
C TRP A 416 -15.42 -31.96 1.07
N GLU A 417 -14.99 -32.02 -0.18
CA GLU A 417 -14.08 -33.04 -0.70
C GLU A 417 -12.63 -32.58 -0.59
N ALA A 418 -11.79 -33.44 -0.04
CA ALA A 418 -10.33 -33.34 -0.10
C ALA A 418 -9.72 -34.74 0.10
N LYS A 419 -8.56 -34.99 -0.51
CA LYS A 419 -7.78 -36.26 -0.32
C LYS A 419 -8.64 -37.54 -0.50
N GLY A 420 -9.61 -37.52 -1.41
CA GLY A 420 -10.52 -38.64 -1.68
C GLY A 420 -11.57 -38.92 -0.58
N LYS A 421 -11.74 -38.04 0.41
CA LYS A 421 -12.82 -38.11 1.40
C LYS A 421 -13.80 -36.95 1.20
N GLN A 422 -15.08 -37.19 1.45
CA GLN A 422 -16.09 -36.14 1.59
C GLN A 422 -16.51 -36.05 3.06
N GLN A 423 -16.36 -34.88 3.67
CA GLN A 423 -16.64 -34.63 5.09
C GLN A 423 -17.17 -33.21 5.29
N ASN A 424 -17.98 -33.00 6.33
CA ASN A 424 -18.30 -31.63 6.78
C ASN A 424 -17.16 -31.06 7.64
N TRP A 425 -17.21 -29.75 7.94
CA TRP A 425 -16.14 -29.09 8.70
C TRP A 425 -15.90 -29.65 10.10
N ALA A 426 -16.88 -30.29 10.75
CA ALA A 426 -16.69 -30.89 12.06
C ALA A 426 -15.76 -32.12 12.00
N ALA A 427 -15.96 -32.97 10.99
CA ALA A 427 -15.09 -34.10 10.71
C ALA A 427 -13.70 -33.60 10.25
N TRP A 428 -13.61 -32.67 9.29
CA TRP A 428 -12.32 -32.10 8.87
C TRP A 428 -11.54 -31.41 10.00
N ALA A 429 -12.22 -30.77 10.96
CA ALA A 429 -11.60 -30.17 12.13
C ALA A 429 -10.98 -31.21 13.09
N THR A 430 -11.42 -32.47 13.05
CA THR A 430 -10.96 -33.55 13.92
C THR A 430 -10.21 -34.68 13.19
N ASP A 431 -10.18 -34.68 11.86
CA ASP A 431 -9.47 -35.68 11.05
C ASP A 431 -7.96 -35.65 11.34
N ARG A 432 -7.42 -36.80 11.75
CA ARG A 432 -6.02 -36.99 12.14
C ARG A 432 -5.12 -37.48 11.01
N SER A 433 -5.66 -37.71 9.79
CA SER A 433 -4.85 -38.04 8.63
C SER A 433 -4.22 -36.82 7.95
N LEU A 434 -4.52 -35.61 8.44
CA LEU A 434 -3.92 -34.36 7.99
C LEU A 434 -3.01 -33.82 9.10
N PHE A 435 -1.80 -33.38 8.73
CA PHE A 435 -0.88 -32.75 9.68
C PHE A 435 -1.16 -31.25 9.81
N ASP A 436 -0.92 -30.65 10.97
CA ASP A 436 -1.24 -29.24 11.28
C ASP A 436 -0.85 -28.23 10.18
N ARG A 437 0.34 -28.38 9.59
CA ARG A 437 0.89 -27.50 8.55
C ARG A 437 0.54 -27.89 7.12
N GLU A 438 -0.23 -28.96 6.94
CA GLU A 438 -0.63 -29.41 5.62
C GLU A 438 -1.66 -28.45 5.05
N ASN A 439 -1.30 -27.80 3.93
CA ASN A 439 -2.23 -26.99 3.14
C ASN A 439 -3.10 -27.93 2.30
N VAL A 440 -4.41 -27.78 2.43
CA VAL A 440 -5.39 -28.63 1.79
C VAL A 440 -6.43 -27.76 1.10
N THR A 441 -6.66 -28.06 -0.18
CA THR A 441 -7.77 -27.52 -0.96
C THR A 441 -9.02 -28.37 -0.70
N PHE A 442 -10.05 -27.73 -0.17
CA PHE A 442 -11.36 -28.33 0.08
C PHE A 442 -12.36 -27.82 -0.97
N THR A 443 -13.03 -28.73 -1.67
CA THR A 443 -14.04 -28.39 -2.69
C THR A 443 -15.44 -28.75 -2.20
N ARG A 444 -16.39 -27.81 -2.26
CA ARG A 444 -17.78 -28.04 -1.86
C ARG A 444 -18.43 -29.08 -2.78
N VAL A 445 -19.02 -30.11 -2.19
CA VAL A 445 -19.77 -31.14 -2.91
C VAL A 445 -21.17 -30.60 -3.24
N GLY A 446 -21.56 -30.68 -4.52
CA GLY A 446 -22.84 -30.16 -5.01
C GLY A 446 -22.80 -28.71 -5.49
N LYS A 447 -23.95 -28.20 -5.95
CA LYS A 447 -24.07 -26.83 -6.48
C LYS A 447 -24.04 -25.77 -5.39
#